data_AF-A0A0K8TP03-F1
#
_entry.id   AF-A0A0K8TP03-F1
#
_cell.length_a   1.000
_cell.length_b   1.000
_cell.length_c   1.000
_cell.angle_alpha   90.00
_cell.angle_beta   90.00
_cell.angle_gamma   90.00
#
_symmetry.space_group_name_H-M   'P 1'
#
loop_
_entity.id
_entity.type
_entity.pdbx_description
1 polymer ?
#
loop_
_entity_poly.entity_id
_entity_poly.type
_entity_poly.pdbx_seq_one_letter_code
_entity_poly.pdbx_strand_id
1 'polypeptide(L)'
;MEALNVIGRRIDNLSRILGPTTTTDTEGGENLVESLLSANTLISSAMSGRENVLKVVARCDELEQYLDPDFQDEIQSMKAKEVYVNIVAPELAANFEMLEKIKLLEFTLGAEYFRNIPDVSDKIKEMNSTAGELCQKNELIEESLILAMQRYSEIQSCITESLKAMNERLYFVEYHNYRSLSHVFLFCNFPSTSSKRSFIAFNDSVMQL
;
A
#
# COMPACT_ATOMS: atom_id res chain seq x y z
N MET A 1 -91.07 49.48 71.49
CA MET A 1 -91.09 48.76 70.18
C MET A 1 -89.91 49.12 69.27
N GLU A 2 -89.26 50.27 69.44
CA GLU A 2 -88.09 50.67 68.63
C GLU A 2 -86.85 49.79 68.81
N ALA A 3 -86.55 49.33 70.03
CA ALA A 3 -85.40 48.46 70.28
C ALA A 3 -85.45 47.16 69.46
N LEU A 4 -86.65 46.59 69.27
CA LEU A 4 -86.84 45.41 68.44
C LEU A 4 -86.60 45.71 66.95
N ASN A 5 -87.01 46.89 66.49
CA ASN A 5 -86.85 47.32 65.10
C ASN A 5 -85.37 47.58 64.75
N VAL A 6 -84.62 48.17 65.69
CA VAL A 6 -83.16 48.37 65.55
C VAL A 6 -82.42 47.03 65.50
N ILE A 7 -82.82 46.07 66.33
CA ILE A 7 -82.22 44.72 66.31
C ILE A 7 -82.56 44.01 65.00
N GLY A 8 -83.80 44.09 64.53
CA GLY A 8 -84.21 43.53 63.23
C GLY A 8 -83.37 44.05 62.07
N ARG A 9 -83.19 45.38 61.96
CA ARG A 9 -82.35 45.97 60.90
C ARG A 9 -80.88 45.55 60.98
N ARG A 10 -80.34 45.36 62.19
CA ARG A 10 -78.95 44.89 62.36
C ARG A 10 -78.79 43.44 61.93
N ILE A 11 -79.77 42.61 62.23
CA ILE A 11 -79.79 41.21 61.79
C ILE A 11 -79.89 41.13 60.26
N ASP A 12 -80.76 41.92 59.64
CA ASP A 12 -80.88 41.98 58.18
C ASP A 12 -79.57 42.46 57.52
N ASN A 13 -78.92 43.46 58.11
CA ASN A 13 -77.63 43.94 57.62
C ASN A 13 -76.52 42.88 57.76
N LEU A 14 -76.48 42.16 58.88
CA LEU A 14 -75.51 41.07 59.08
C LEU A 14 -75.78 39.89 58.12
N SER A 15 -77.05 39.54 57.91
CA SER A 15 -77.44 38.50 56.94
C SER A 15 -77.11 38.90 55.50
N ARG A 16 -77.22 40.18 55.15
CA ARG A 16 -76.84 40.69 53.84
C ARG A 16 -75.32 40.68 53.59
N ILE A 17 -74.51 40.92 54.63
CA ILE A 17 -73.04 40.94 54.52
C ILE A 17 -72.46 39.52 54.52
N LEU A 18 -72.99 38.62 55.35
CA LEU A 18 -72.50 37.24 55.45
C LEU A 18 -73.11 36.27 54.42
N GLY A 19 -74.17 36.67 53.73
CA GLY A 19 -74.93 35.78 52.84
C GLY A 19 -75.83 34.80 53.61
N PRO A 20 -76.60 33.94 52.91
CA PRO A 20 -77.51 32.99 53.54
C PRO A 20 -76.71 32.05 54.45
N THR A 21 -76.99 32.08 55.75
CA THR A 21 -76.46 31.10 56.69
C THR A 21 -77.03 29.73 56.31
N THR A 22 -76.17 28.82 55.87
CA THR A 22 -76.54 27.43 55.58
C THR A 22 -76.97 26.74 56.87
N THR A 23 -78.26 26.85 57.22
CA THR A 23 -78.89 26.11 58.32
C THR A 23 -79.34 24.73 57.88
N THR A 24 -78.51 24.04 57.09
CA THR A 24 -78.78 22.69 56.64
C THR A 24 -77.54 21.85 56.87
N ASP A 25 -77.74 20.73 57.55
CA ASP A 25 -76.81 19.65 57.85
C ASP A 25 -76.06 19.15 56.60
N THR A 26 -75.06 19.91 56.17
CA THR A 26 -73.98 19.43 55.31
C THR A 26 -72.71 19.53 56.14
N GLU A 27 -72.14 18.37 56.48
CA GLU A 27 -70.95 18.12 57.31
C GLU A 27 -69.64 18.73 56.76
N GLY A 28 -69.67 19.94 56.20
CA GLY A 28 -68.51 20.56 55.56
C GLY A 28 -68.63 22.07 55.36
N GLY A 29 -69.52 22.75 56.07
CA GLY A 29 -69.55 24.21 56.08
C GLY A 29 -68.44 24.75 56.97
N GLU A 30 -67.29 25.09 56.39
CA GLU A 30 -66.19 25.72 57.11
C GLU A 30 -66.70 26.95 57.89
N ASN A 31 -66.44 27.03 59.20
CA ASN A 31 -66.74 28.24 59.96
C ASN A 31 -66.08 29.43 59.25
N LEU A 32 -66.78 30.55 59.02
CA LEU A 32 -66.20 31.72 58.34
C LEU A 32 -64.85 32.15 58.95
N VAL A 33 -64.72 32.02 60.27
CA VAL A 33 -63.48 32.29 61.00
C VAL A 33 -62.39 31.26 60.66
N GLU A 34 -62.75 30.00 60.50
CA GLU A 34 -61.85 28.91 60.12
C GLU A 34 -61.44 29.00 58.65
N SER A 35 -62.36 29.40 57.76
CA SER A 35 -62.04 29.67 56.35
C SER A 35 -61.15 30.90 56.19
N LEU A 36 -61.39 31.97 56.97
CA LEU A 36 -60.48 33.13 57.03
C LEU A 36 -59.12 32.78 57.65
N LEU A 37 -59.09 31.93 58.67
CA LEU A 37 -57.85 31.43 59.27
C LEU A 37 -57.07 30.56 58.28
N SER A 38 -57.77 29.68 57.55
CA SER A 38 -57.22 28.86 56.48
C SER A 38 -56.66 29.73 55.35
N ALA A 39 -57.43 30.71 54.87
CA ALA A 39 -56.98 31.67 53.86
C ALA A 39 -55.75 32.47 54.34
N ASN A 40 -55.73 32.91 55.60
CA ASN A 40 -54.58 33.60 56.17
C ASN A 40 -53.36 32.68 56.31
N THR A 41 -53.56 31.42 56.67
CA THR A 41 -52.50 30.40 56.74
C THR A 41 -51.95 30.09 55.35
N LEU A 42 -52.82 30.01 54.33
CA LEU A 42 -52.43 29.85 52.92
C LEU A 42 -51.67 31.07 52.40
N ILE A 43 -52.13 32.28 52.70
CA ILE A 43 -51.42 33.52 52.31
C ILE A 43 -50.06 33.60 53.03
N SER A 44 -50.02 33.28 54.31
CA SER A 44 -48.78 33.31 55.10
C SER A 44 -47.78 32.25 54.66
N SER A 45 -48.24 31.05 54.31
CA SER A 45 -47.39 29.98 53.76
C SER A 45 -46.94 30.25 52.33
N ALA A 46 -47.79 30.83 51.49
CA ALA A 46 -47.40 31.29 50.16
C ALA A 46 -46.36 32.41 50.26
N MET A 47 -46.51 33.33 51.23
CA MET A 47 -45.54 34.39 51.46
C MET A 47 -44.22 33.89 52.04
N SER A 48 -44.22 32.87 52.91
CA SER A 48 -42.98 32.27 53.42
C SER A 48 -42.23 31.45 52.36
N GLY A 49 -42.96 30.81 51.43
CA GLY A 49 -42.39 30.05 50.32
C GLY A 49 -41.87 30.93 49.17
N ARG A 50 -42.42 32.14 48.99
CA ARG A 50 -42.10 33.03 47.87
C ARG A 50 -40.62 33.39 47.78
N GLU A 51 -39.96 33.63 48.91
CA GLU A 51 -38.53 33.96 48.94
C GLU A 51 -37.66 32.80 48.44
N ASN A 52 -38.02 31.56 48.81
CA ASN A 52 -37.31 30.36 48.37
C ASN A 52 -37.59 30.06 46.89
N VAL A 53 -38.84 30.26 46.44
CA VAL A 53 -39.20 30.11 45.02
C VAL A 53 -38.47 31.14 44.16
N LEU A 54 -38.38 32.40 44.60
CA LEU A 54 -37.61 33.43 43.89
C LEU A 54 -36.13 33.07 43.76
N LYS A 55 -35.51 32.50 44.81
CA LYS A 55 -34.12 32.01 44.76
C LYS A 55 -33.95 30.83 43.79
N VAL A 56 -34.92 29.93 43.71
CA VAL A 56 -34.89 28.81 42.77
C VAL A 56 -35.09 29.30 41.35
N VAL A 57 -36.03 30.22 41.12
CA VAL A 57 -36.28 30.84 39.81
C VAL A 57 -35.06 31.65 39.35
N ALA A 58 -34.37 32.36 40.25
CA ALA A 58 -33.13 33.06 39.91
C ALA A 58 -31.99 32.11 39.51
N ARG A 59 -32.04 30.85 39.95
CA ARG A 59 -31.08 29.79 39.58
C ARG A 59 -31.59 28.91 38.45
N CYS A 60 -32.80 29.13 37.92
CA CYS A 60 -33.31 28.34 36.81
C CYS A 60 -32.42 28.46 35.58
N ASP A 61 -31.90 29.66 35.30
CA ASP A 61 -31.02 29.90 34.15
C ASP A 61 -29.71 29.08 34.27
N GLU A 62 -29.13 29.00 35.48
CA GLU A 62 -27.97 28.15 35.77
C GLU A 62 -28.33 26.66 35.66
N LEU A 63 -29.49 26.26 36.18
CA LEU A 63 -29.94 24.86 36.09
C LEU A 63 -30.23 24.44 34.64
N GLU A 64 -30.75 25.35 33.81
CA GLU A 64 -30.98 25.11 32.39
C GLU A 64 -29.65 24.90 31.66
N GLN A 65 -28.62 25.67 32.02
CA GLN A 65 -27.26 25.47 31.54
C GLN A 65 -26.70 24.10 31.96
N TYR A 66 -26.91 23.65 33.21
CA TYR A 66 -26.50 22.31 33.65
C TYR A 66 -27.34 21.16 33.08
N LEU A 67 -28.53 21.44 32.54
CA LEU A 67 -29.40 20.46 31.89
C LEU A 67 -29.09 20.29 30.39
N ASP A 68 -28.25 21.14 29.81
CA ASP A 68 -27.85 21.03 28.42
C ASP A 68 -26.92 19.81 28.24
N PRO A 69 -27.25 18.85 27.35
CA PRO A 69 -26.37 17.72 27.03
C PRO A 69 -25.01 18.12 26.45
N ASP A 70 -24.88 19.33 25.90
CA ASP A 70 -23.61 19.89 25.44
C ASP A 70 -22.86 20.67 26.53
N PHE A 71 -23.41 20.77 27.74
CA PHE A 71 -22.73 21.36 28.89
C PHE A 71 -21.55 20.48 29.30
N GLN A 72 -20.36 20.87 28.87
CA GLN A 72 -19.11 20.31 29.35
C GLN A 72 -18.61 21.18 30.49
N ASP A 73 -18.55 20.60 31.69
CA ASP A 73 -17.81 21.19 32.80
C ASP A 73 -16.35 21.37 32.35
N GLU A 74 -15.88 22.62 32.22
CA GLU A 74 -14.52 22.96 31.74
C GLU A 74 -13.42 22.31 32.59
N ILE A 75 -13.80 21.84 33.79
CA ILE A 75 -13.01 20.98 34.67
C ILE A 75 -12.99 19.55 34.11
N GLN A 76 -12.64 19.38 32.84
CA GLN A 76 -12.01 18.14 32.41
C GLN A 76 -10.76 17.95 33.29
N SER A 77 -10.79 16.89 34.11
CA SER A 77 -9.70 16.51 35.02
C SER A 77 -8.35 16.70 34.32
N MET A 78 -7.44 17.48 34.92
CA MET A 78 -6.08 17.68 34.36
C MET A 78 -5.41 16.34 33.99
N LYS A 79 -5.73 15.28 34.73
CA LYS A 79 -5.26 13.92 34.49
C LYS A 79 -5.74 13.34 33.16
N ALA A 80 -6.98 13.63 32.75
CA ALA A 80 -7.50 13.23 31.46
C ALA A 80 -6.80 13.96 30.30
N LYS A 81 -6.48 15.24 30.48
CA LYS A 81 -5.70 16.03 29.51
C LYS A 81 -4.26 15.52 29.39
N GLU A 82 -3.63 15.17 30.51
CA GLU A 82 -2.27 14.59 30.54
C GLU A 82 -2.22 13.24 29.82
N VAL A 83 -3.19 12.36 30.10
CA VAL A 83 -3.31 11.07 29.41
C VAL A 83 -3.54 11.27 27.91
N TYR A 84 -4.42 12.21 27.52
CA TYR A 84 -4.66 12.55 26.12
C TYR A 84 -3.38 13.05 25.43
N VAL A 85 -2.64 13.95 26.06
CA VAL A 85 -1.36 14.45 25.51
C VAL A 85 -0.35 13.32 25.37
N ASN A 86 -0.24 12.41 26.32
CA ASN A 86 0.67 11.26 26.22
C ASN A 86 0.25 10.28 25.11
N ILE A 87 -1.05 10.12 24.84
CA ILE A 87 -1.56 9.28 23.75
C ILE A 87 -1.28 9.93 22.38
N VAL A 88 -1.45 11.26 22.28
CA VAL A 88 -1.27 12.01 21.02
C VAL A 88 0.20 12.34 20.75
N ALA A 89 1.06 12.40 21.77
CA ALA A 89 2.48 12.69 21.63
C ALA A 89 3.23 11.82 20.59
N PRO A 90 3.09 10.48 20.55
CA PRO A 90 3.77 9.67 19.52
C PRO A 90 3.25 9.94 18.11
N GLU A 91 1.95 10.17 17.95
CA GLU A 91 1.34 10.53 16.65
C GLU A 91 1.85 11.90 16.18
N LEU A 92 1.94 12.86 17.10
CA LEU A 92 2.47 14.18 16.81
C LEU A 92 3.96 14.12 16.44
N ALA A 93 4.76 13.29 17.13
CA ALA A 93 6.15 13.08 16.79
C ALA A 93 6.34 12.47 15.39
N ALA A 94 5.52 11.48 15.03
CA ALA A 94 5.51 10.91 13.68
C ALA A 94 5.13 11.95 12.61
N ASN A 95 4.13 12.79 12.90
CA ASN A 95 3.71 13.88 12.02
C ASN A 95 4.83 14.92 11.85
N PHE A 96 5.59 15.23 12.91
CA PHE A 96 6.75 16.12 12.82
C PHE A 96 7.87 15.54 11.96
N GLU A 97 8.17 14.25 12.09
CA GLU A 97 9.18 13.58 11.25
C GLU A 97 8.76 13.59 9.78
N MET A 98 7.48 13.35 9.49
CA MET A 98 6.93 13.43 8.14
C MET A 98 6.99 14.85 7.58
N LEU A 99 6.69 15.85 8.40
CA LEU A 99 6.79 17.26 8.01
C LEU A 99 8.25 17.68 7.72
N GLU A 100 9.19 17.19 8.51
CA GLU A 100 10.63 17.42 8.28
C GLU A 100 11.09 16.82 6.96
N LYS A 101 10.66 15.59 6.63
CA LYS A 101 10.90 14.97 5.32
C LYS A 101 10.33 15.80 4.18
N ILE A 102 9.11 16.32 4.34
CA ILE A 102 8.48 17.20 3.33
C ILE A 102 9.30 18.49 3.14
N LYS A 103 9.75 19.12 4.23
CA LYS A 103 10.58 20.32 4.18
C LYS A 103 11.93 20.08 3.48
N LEU A 104 12.54 18.90 3.67
CA LEU A 104 13.74 18.51 2.93
C LEU A 104 13.48 18.33 1.43
N LEU A 105 12.30 17.81 1.07
CA LEU A 105 11.89 17.60 -0.31
C LEU A 105 11.42 18.88 -1.01
N GLU A 106 11.01 19.91 -0.28
CA GLU A 106 10.59 21.22 -0.83
C GLU A 106 11.67 21.85 -1.72
N PHE A 107 12.94 21.76 -1.30
CA PHE A 107 14.08 22.24 -2.08
C PHE A 107 14.25 21.48 -3.42
N THR A 108 13.85 20.22 -3.48
CA THR A 108 13.92 19.40 -4.70
C THR A 108 12.75 19.64 -5.65
N LEU A 109 11.58 20.04 -5.12
CA LEU A 109 10.39 20.39 -5.90
C LEU A 109 10.52 21.77 -6.56
N GLY A 110 11.17 22.71 -5.88
CA GLY A 110 11.49 24.04 -6.42
C GLY A 110 12.72 24.05 -7.34
N ALA A 111 13.38 22.90 -7.52
CA ALA A 111 14.58 22.84 -8.34
C ALA A 111 14.19 23.06 -9.81
N GLU A 112 14.67 24.17 -10.37
CA GLU A 112 14.43 24.58 -11.76
C GLU A 112 14.85 23.52 -12.79
N TYR A 113 15.56 22.47 -12.38
CA TYR A 113 15.88 21.32 -13.21
C TYR A 113 14.66 20.65 -13.84
N PHE A 114 13.50 20.58 -13.16
CA PHE A 114 12.28 20.02 -13.78
C PHE A 114 11.59 20.98 -14.75
N ARG A 115 11.79 22.29 -14.58
CA ARG A 115 11.17 23.34 -15.40
C ARG A 115 11.98 23.65 -16.65
N ASN A 116 13.30 23.45 -16.55
CA ASN A 116 14.27 23.62 -17.63
C ASN A 116 14.70 22.28 -18.24
N ILE A 117 13.91 21.20 -18.12
CA ILE A 117 14.15 19.99 -18.92
C ILE A 117 13.84 20.40 -20.37
N PRO A 118 14.83 20.52 -21.26
CA PRO A 118 14.53 20.74 -22.67
C PRO A 118 13.70 19.56 -23.15
N ASP A 119 12.76 19.78 -24.08
CA ASP A 119 11.98 18.68 -24.64
C ASP A 119 12.89 17.77 -25.48
N VAL A 120 13.61 16.86 -24.81
CA VAL A 120 14.50 15.86 -25.41
C VAL A 120 13.71 14.63 -25.83
N SER A 121 12.37 14.64 -25.68
CA SER A 121 11.52 13.50 -26.04
C SER A 121 11.71 13.11 -27.49
N ASP A 122 11.76 14.09 -28.40
CA ASP A 122 11.93 13.81 -29.82
C ASP A 122 13.33 13.30 -30.17
N LYS A 123 14.37 13.81 -29.51
CA LYS A 123 15.73 13.28 -29.67
C LYS A 123 15.87 11.87 -29.09
N ILE A 124 15.18 11.56 -27.99
CA ILE A 124 15.13 10.21 -27.42
C ILE A 124 14.38 9.25 -28.36
N LYS A 125 13.26 9.68 -28.96
CA LYS A 125 12.56 8.88 -29.98
C LYS A 125 13.42 8.63 -31.20
N GLU A 126 14.12 9.65 -31.68
CA GLU A 126 15.07 9.52 -32.79
C GLU A 126 16.19 8.52 -32.44
N MET A 127 16.83 8.69 -31.28
CA MET A 127 17.86 7.76 -30.80
C MET A 127 17.34 6.32 -30.66
N ASN A 128 16.11 6.14 -30.19
CA ASN A 128 15.51 4.82 -30.05
C ASN A 128 15.22 4.18 -31.42
N SER A 129 14.74 4.99 -32.39
CA SER A 129 14.56 4.54 -33.78
C SER A 129 15.89 4.12 -34.41
N THR A 130 16.92 4.96 -34.28
CA THR A 130 18.27 4.66 -34.79
C THR A 130 18.86 3.43 -34.11
N ALA A 131 18.69 3.27 -32.80
CA ALA A 131 19.14 2.08 -32.08
C ALA A 131 18.45 0.81 -32.59
N GLY A 132 17.14 0.88 -32.86
CA GLY A 132 16.41 -0.23 -33.48
C GLY A 132 16.93 -0.61 -34.87
N GLU A 133 17.19 0.38 -35.72
CA GLU A 133 17.80 0.14 -37.04
C GLU A 133 19.22 -0.45 -36.95
N LEU A 134 20.02 0.02 -36.00
CA LEU A 134 21.38 -0.51 -35.77
C LEU A 134 21.34 -1.96 -35.28
N CYS A 135 20.37 -2.31 -34.43
CA CYS A 135 20.16 -3.68 -33.97
C CYS A 135 19.86 -4.60 -35.17
N GLN A 136 18.92 -4.22 -36.03
CA GLN A 136 18.57 -5.00 -37.22
C GLN A 136 19.75 -5.14 -38.19
N LYS A 137 20.52 -4.07 -38.40
CA LYS A 137 21.73 -4.12 -39.24
C LYS A 137 22.79 -5.05 -38.66
N ASN A 138 22.98 -5.04 -37.34
CA ASN A 138 23.92 -5.94 -36.69
C ASN A 138 23.50 -7.41 -36.80
N GLU A 139 22.20 -7.72 -36.64
CA GLU A 139 21.69 -9.08 -36.82
C GLU A 139 21.95 -9.61 -38.24
N LEU A 140 21.69 -8.79 -39.26
CA LEU A 140 21.97 -9.16 -40.66
C LEU A 140 23.46 -9.38 -40.92
N ILE A 141 24.33 -8.52 -40.35
CA ILE A 141 25.78 -8.67 -40.47
C ILE A 141 26.24 -9.94 -39.77
N GLU A 142 25.73 -10.22 -38.58
CA GLU A 142 26.04 -11.43 -37.82
C GLU A 142 25.64 -12.69 -38.58
N GLU A 143 24.42 -12.73 -39.14
CA GLU A 143 23.96 -13.83 -39.97
C GLU A 143 24.88 -14.04 -41.19
N SER A 144 25.24 -12.94 -41.87
CA SER A 144 26.15 -13.00 -43.03
C SER A 144 27.55 -13.50 -42.65
N LEU A 145 28.05 -13.14 -41.47
CA LEU A 145 29.34 -13.58 -40.95
C LEU A 145 29.32 -15.08 -40.64
N ILE A 146 28.26 -15.55 -39.98
CA ILE A 146 28.09 -16.97 -39.67
C ILE A 146 28.06 -17.79 -40.97
N LEU A 147 27.30 -17.34 -41.97
CA LEU A 147 27.24 -18.00 -43.28
C LEU A 147 28.63 -18.05 -43.95
N ALA A 148 29.37 -16.94 -43.93
CA ALA A 148 30.71 -16.87 -44.50
C ALA A 148 31.69 -17.83 -43.79
N MET A 149 31.63 -17.90 -42.46
CA MET A 149 32.45 -18.83 -41.66
C MET A 149 32.10 -20.29 -41.93
N GLN A 150 30.82 -20.62 -42.10
CA GLN A 150 30.38 -21.95 -42.51
C GLN A 150 30.92 -22.32 -43.88
N ARG A 151 30.77 -21.43 -44.88
CA ARG A 151 31.32 -21.65 -46.23
C ARG A 151 32.82 -21.83 -46.24
N TYR A 152 33.55 -21.04 -45.46
CA TYR A 152 34.99 -21.18 -45.31
C TYR A 152 35.35 -22.55 -44.71
N SER A 153 34.63 -22.99 -43.68
CA SER A 153 34.84 -24.29 -43.04
C SER A 153 34.56 -25.47 -43.98
N GLU A 154 33.50 -25.37 -44.80
CA GLU A 154 33.20 -26.35 -45.86
C GLU A 154 34.33 -26.45 -46.89
N ILE A 155 34.82 -25.31 -47.39
CA ILE A 155 35.93 -25.25 -48.35
C ILE A 155 37.20 -25.85 -47.74
N GLN A 156 37.52 -25.49 -46.50
CA GLN A 156 38.68 -26.02 -45.78
C GLN A 156 38.59 -27.55 -45.66
N SER A 157 37.45 -28.08 -45.25
CA SER A 157 37.22 -29.52 -45.15
C SER A 157 37.42 -30.21 -46.51
N CYS A 158 36.81 -29.68 -47.57
CA CYS A 158 36.93 -30.22 -48.92
C CYS A 158 38.39 -30.24 -49.42
N ILE A 159 39.14 -29.17 -49.19
CA ILE A 159 40.58 -29.11 -49.55
C ILE A 159 41.36 -30.16 -48.75
N THR A 160 41.13 -30.28 -47.44
CA THR A 160 41.84 -31.26 -46.62
C THR A 160 41.54 -32.70 -47.04
N GLU A 161 40.28 -33.00 -47.38
CA GLU A 161 39.88 -34.31 -47.90
C GLU A 161 40.51 -34.60 -49.27
N SER A 162 40.51 -33.61 -50.17
CA SER A 162 41.16 -33.73 -51.48
C SER A 162 42.67 -33.97 -51.35
N LEU A 163 43.35 -33.27 -50.43
CA LEU A 163 44.79 -33.45 -50.19
C LEU A 163 45.08 -34.82 -49.58
N LYS A 164 44.25 -35.28 -48.64
CA LYS A 164 44.35 -36.62 -48.05
C LYS A 164 44.21 -37.70 -49.12
N ALA A 165 43.19 -37.61 -49.97
CA ALA A 165 42.98 -38.53 -51.08
C ALA A 165 44.15 -38.54 -52.07
N MET A 166 44.74 -37.37 -52.36
CA MET A 166 45.93 -37.27 -53.21
C MET A 166 47.14 -37.94 -52.57
N ASN A 167 47.36 -37.73 -51.27
CA ASN A 167 48.46 -38.34 -50.54
C ASN A 167 48.32 -39.86 -50.44
N GLU A 168 47.10 -40.37 -50.21
CA GLU A 168 46.82 -41.82 -50.23
C GLU A 168 47.14 -42.44 -51.60
N ARG A 169 46.78 -41.76 -52.70
CA ARG A 169 47.14 -42.20 -54.06
C ARG A 169 48.66 -42.19 -54.28
N LEU A 170 49.37 -41.21 -53.73
CA LEU A 170 50.83 -41.13 -53.80
C LEU A 170 51.47 -42.30 -53.06
N TYR A 171 51.04 -42.61 -51.84
CA TYR A 171 51.51 -43.77 -51.08
C TYR A 171 51.26 -45.09 -51.84
N PHE A 172 50.11 -45.25 -52.47
CA PHE A 172 49.82 -46.44 -53.29
C PHE A 172 50.80 -46.57 -54.46
N VAL A 173 51.07 -45.47 -55.17
CA VAL A 173 52.02 -45.46 -56.29
C VAL A 173 53.44 -45.77 -55.81
N GLU A 174 53.90 -45.15 -54.73
CA GLU A 174 55.22 -45.43 -54.16
C GLU A 174 55.36 -46.90 -53.75
N TYR A 175 54.37 -47.44 -53.04
CA TYR A 175 54.36 -48.85 -52.63
C TYR A 175 54.41 -49.80 -53.84
N HIS A 176 53.63 -49.52 -54.89
CA HIS A 176 53.68 -50.31 -56.12
C HIS A 176 55.05 -50.20 -56.81
N ASN A 177 55.66 -49.02 -56.81
CA ASN A 177 56.98 -48.80 -57.41
C ASN A 177 58.06 -49.58 -56.66
N TYR A 178 58.10 -49.52 -55.32
CA TYR A 178 59.01 -50.32 -54.50
C TYR A 178 58.81 -51.82 -54.72
N ARG A 179 57.56 -52.29 -54.86
CA ARG A 179 57.27 -53.70 -55.18
C ARG A 179 57.77 -54.08 -56.57
N SER A 180 57.58 -53.24 -57.59
CA SER A 180 58.09 -53.50 -58.94
C SER A 180 59.62 -53.49 -58.99
N LEU A 181 60.27 -52.57 -58.26
CA LEU A 181 61.73 -52.50 -58.14
C LEU A 181 62.28 -53.73 -57.41
N SER A 182 61.62 -54.21 -56.34
CA SER A 182 61.97 -55.47 -55.68
C SER A 182 61.85 -56.67 -56.62
N HIS A 183 60.77 -56.74 -57.40
CA HIS A 183 60.56 -57.81 -58.37
C HIS A 183 61.57 -57.78 -59.53
N VAL A 184 61.95 -56.59 -60.00
CA VAL A 184 63.01 -56.38 -61.00
C VAL A 184 64.39 -56.68 -60.41
N PHE A 185 64.67 -56.30 -59.17
CA PHE A 185 65.95 -56.60 -58.51
C PHE A 185 66.13 -58.11 -58.26
N LEU A 186 65.04 -58.83 -57.92
CA LEU A 186 65.02 -60.29 -57.86
C LEU A 186 65.20 -60.95 -59.24
N PHE A 187 64.65 -60.36 -60.31
CA PHE A 187 64.80 -60.88 -61.67
C PHE A 187 66.19 -60.57 -62.28
N CYS A 188 66.78 -59.42 -61.99
CA CYS A 188 68.05 -58.98 -62.56
C CYS A 188 69.28 -59.55 -61.83
N ASN A 189 69.20 -59.84 -60.52
CA ASN A 189 70.32 -60.46 -59.78
C ASN A 189 70.41 -61.99 -59.91
N PHE A 190 69.54 -62.63 -60.71
CA PHE A 190 69.59 -64.07 -60.91
C PHE A 190 69.62 -64.48 -62.41
N PRO A 191 70.69 -64.16 -63.16
CA PRO A 191 70.93 -64.78 -64.45
C PRO A 191 71.82 -66.02 -64.24
N SER A 192 71.25 -67.11 -63.72
CA SER A 192 71.48 -68.44 -64.29
C SER A 192 70.65 -69.49 -63.57
N THR A 193 70.04 -70.34 -64.39
CA THR A 193 69.41 -71.59 -64.03
C THR A 193 70.44 -72.55 -63.41
N SER A 194 70.66 -72.46 -62.10
CA SER A 194 71.20 -73.59 -61.31
C SER A 194 70.89 -73.49 -59.82
N SER A 195 70.81 -72.29 -59.23
CA SER A 195 70.59 -72.14 -57.77
C SER A 195 69.14 -71.79 -57.41
N LYS A 196 68.15 -72.51 -57.97
CA LYS A 196 66.72 -72.32 -57.62
C LYS A 196 66.24 -73.18 -56.45
N ARG A 197 67.05 -74.15 -55.97
CA ARG A 197 66.62 -75.06 -54.88
C ARG A 197 67.14 -74.69 -53.50
N SER A 198 68.16 -73.84 -53.38
CA SER A 198 68.80 -73.54 -52.09
C SER A 198 68.18 -72.34 -51.36
N PHE A 199 67.54 -71.40 -52.08
CA PHE A 199 67.14 -70.11 -51.49
C PHE A 199 65.70 -70.06 -50.97
N ILE A 200 64.83 -70.98 -51.42
CA ILE A 200 63.46 -71.10 -50.87
C ILE A 200 63.54 -71.50 -49.38
N ALA A 201 64.55 -72.28 -48.98
CA ALA A 201 64.75 -72.65 -47.57
C ALA A 201 65.24 -71.51 -46.68
N PHE A 202 65.83 -70.44 -47.22
CA PHE A 202 66.37 -69.34 -46.41
C PHE A 202 65.32 -68.24 -46.14
N ASN A 203 64.38 -68.04 -47.07
CA ASN A 203 63.38 -66.99 -46.93
C ASN A 203 62.23 -67.37 -45.98
N ASP A 204 61.94 -68.67 -45.80
CA ASP A 204 60.96 -69.14 -44.81
C ASP A 204 61.46 -68.97 -43.35
N SER A 205 62.77 -68.89 -43.12
CA SER A 205 63.32 -68.65 -41.77
C SER A 205 63.39 -67.17 -41.36
N VAL A 206 63.33 -66.22 -42.31
CA VAL A 206 63.37 -64.78 -42.01
C VAL A 206 61.97 -64.18 -41.82
N MET A 207 60.91 -64.89 -42.25
CA MET A 207 59.51 -64.51 -42.06
C MET A 207 58.90 -64.98 -40.72
N GLN A 208 59.69 -65.56 -39.80
CA GLN A 208 59.24 -65.98 -38.46
C GLN A 208 59.96 -65.26 -37.29
N LEU A 209 60.60 -64.12 -37.54
CA LEU A 209 61.08 -63.17 -36.51
C LEU A 209 60.53 -61.78 -36.81
#